data_AF-A0A0F9WH03-F1
#
_entry.id   AF-A0A0F9WH03-F1
#
_cell.length_a   1.000
_cell.length_b   1.000
_cell.length_c   1.000
_cell.angle_alpha   90.00
_cell.angle_beta   90.00
_cell.angle_gamma   90.00
#
_symmetry.space_group_name_H-M   'P 1'
#
loop_
_entity.id
_entity.type
_entity.pdbx_description
1 polymer ?
#
loop_
_entity_poly.entity_id
_entity_poly.type
_entity_poly.pdbx_seq_one_letter_code
_entity_poly.pdbx_strand_id
1 'polypeptide(L)'
;MFFRRRPRVRRISSDESVCDVPIADHSSWVDVLKQGNYCPIIDFTTGSKVTGPQIPVFCSTPLQFFQLFFTEKPIRKIVSETNKYAANILAIKNISKYSIWKTWTDVNETK
;
A
#
# COMPACT_ATOMS: atom_id res chain seq x y z
N MET A 1 13.45 -36.36 -33.07
CA MET A 1 13.87 -35.96 -31.71
C MET A 1 14.22 -34.48 -31.73
N PHE A 2 13.51 -33.63 -30.97
CA PHE A 2 13.80 -32.19 -30.91
C PHE A 2 14.37 -31.81 -29.54
N PHE A 3 15.63 -31.38 -29.49
CA PHE A 3 16.23 -30.80 -28.30
C PHE A 3 15.86 -29.32 -28.20
N ARG A 4 14.99 -28.94 -27.25
CA ARG A 4 14.71 -27.53 -26.94
C ARG A 4 15.83 -26.98 -26.05
N ARG A 5 16.68 -26.10 -26.61
CA ARG A 5 17.63 -25.28 -25.85
C ARG A 5 16.86 -24.29 -24.98
N ARG A 6 17.15 -24.25 -23.67
CA ARG A 6 16.56 -23.25 -22.75
C ARG A 6 17.23 -21.89 -22.95
N PRO A 7 16.49 -20.76 -22.87
CA PRO A 7 17.08 -19.43 -22.97
C PRO A 7 17.91 -19.12 -21.72
N ARG A 8 19.16 -18.65 -21.90
CA ARG A 8 19.97 -18.04 -20.83
C ARG A 8 19.50 -16.61 -20.61
N VAL A 9 18.87 -16.33 -19.48
CA VAL A 9 18.53 -14.97 -19.05
C VAL A 9 19.79 -14.33 -18.45
N ARG A 10 20.24 -13.21 -19.03
CA ARG A 10 21.29 -12.37 -18.43
C ARG A 10 20.68 -11.59 -17.27
N ARG A 11 21.23 -11.73 -16.06
CA ARG A 11 20.93 -10.82 -14.95
C ARG A 11 21.57 -9.47 -15.23
N ILE A 12 20.80 -8.42 -15.04
CA ILE A 12 21.20 -7.02 -15.17
C ILE A 12 22.13 -6.69 -14.00
N SER A 13 23.26 -6.06 -14.31
CA SER A 13 24.23 -5.52 -13.36
C SER A 13 23.72 -4.18 -12.86
N SER A 14 23.59 -4.01 -11.53
CA SER A 14 23.43 -2.69 -10.93
C SER A 14 24.81 -2.18 -10.54
N ASP A 15 25.21 -1.07 -11.15
CA ASP A 15 26.29 -0.22 -10.68
C ASP A 15 25.97 0.27 -9.26
N GLU A 16 26.95 0.25 -8.35
CA GLU A 16 27.25 1.39 -7.48
C GLU A 16 28.59 1.26 -6.73
N SER A 17 29.44 2.26 -6.99
CA SER A 17 30.64 2.79 -6.31
C SER A 17 31.63 1.86 -5.60
N VAL A 18 32.84 1.83 -6.16
CA VAL A 18 34.09 1.42 -5.51
C VAL A 18 34.44 2.43 -4.41
N CYS A 19 34.64 1.94 -3.18
CA CYS A 19 35.44 2.62 -2.18
C CYS A 19 36.53 1.65 -1.74
N ASP A 20 37.75 1.88 -2.24
CA ASP A 20 38.94 1.17 -1.80
C ASP A 20 39.23 1.50 -0.33
N VAL A 21 39.05 0.50 0.55
CA VAL A 21 39.60 0.52 1.91
C VAL A 21 40.43 -0.76 2.06
N PRO A 22 41.75 -0.67 2.32
CA PRO A 22 42.57 -1.86 2.54
C PRO A 22 42.31 -2.38 3.95
N ILE A 23 41.30 -3.24 4.07
CA ILE A 23 41.06 -4.00 5.30
C ILE A 23 42.00 -5.20 5.27
N ALA A 24 42.87 -5.29 6.28
CA ALA A 24 43.82 -6.38 6.46
C ALA A 24 43.14 -7.75 6.32
N ASP A 25 43.68 -8.55 5.41
CA ASP A 25 43.09 -9.77 4.87
C ASP A 25 43.31 -10.95 5.84
N HIS A 26 42.41 -11.12 6.80
CA HIS A 26 42.36 -12.32 7.65
C HIS A 26 41.01 -13.05 7.63
N SER A 27 40.08 -12.67 6.76
CA SER A 27 38.89 -13.50 6.52
C SER A 27 39.07 -14.26 5.20
N SER A 28 39.68 -15.44 5.26
CA SER A 28 39.64 -16.35 4.13
C SER A 28 38.17 -16.67 3.84
N TRP A 29 37.64 -16.16 2.73
CA TRP A 29 36.31 -16.53 2.26
C TRP A 29 36.29 -18.05 2.04
N VAL A 30 35.51 -18.77 2.84
CA VAL A 30 35.37 -20.22 2.71
C VAL A 30 34.22 -20.50 1.75
N ASP A 31 34.53 -21.30 0.72
CA ASP A 31 33.53 -21.78 -0.23
C ASP A 31 32.58 -22.75 0.49
N VAL A 32 31.39 -22.27 0.83
CA VAL A 32 30.36 -23.00 1.60
C VAL A 32 29.96 -24.31 0.90
N LEU A 33 30.11 -24.39 -0.42
CA LEU A 33 29.85 -25.60 -1.20
C LEU A 33 30.84 -26.73 -0.91
N LYS A 34 32.07 -26.43 -0.45
CA LYS A 34 33.11 -27.43 -0.14
C LYS A 34 32.99 -28.03 1.25
N GLN A 35 32.28 -27.36 2.17
CA GLN A 35 32.12 -27.80 3.55
C GLN A 35 30.90 -28.70 3.77
N GLY A 36 30.14 -29.04 2.72
CA GLY A 36 29.05 -30.03 2.77
C GLY A 36 27.83 -29.62 3.61
N ASN A 37 27.92 -28.54 4.38
CA ASN A 37 26.82 -27.96 5.14
C ASN A 37 26.03 -27.02 4.24
N TYR A 38 25.19 -27.60 3.40
CA TYR A 38 24.19 -26.84 2.66
C TYR A 38 23.26 -26.13 3.67
N CYS A 39 23.15 -24.80 3.59
CA CYS A 39 22.03 -24.12 4.23
C CYS A 39 20.73 -24.72 3.66
N PRO A 40 19.76 -25.09 4.50
CA PRO A 40 18.49 -25.61 4.01
C PRO A 40 17.87 -24.58 3.07
N ILE A 41 17.51 -25.04 1.87
CA ILE A 41 16.73 -24.23 0.95
C ILE A 41 15.39 -23.98 1.64
N ILE A 42 15.12 -22.73 2.00
CA ILE A 42 13.84 -22.34 2.56
C ILE A 42 12.86 -22.30 1.40
N ASP A 43 11.99 -23.30 1.32
CA ASP A 43 10.88 -23.30 0.38
C ASP A 43 9.89 -22.21 0.80
N PHE A 44 9.93 -21.08 0.10
CA PHE A 44 8.92 -20.04 0.25
C PHE A 44 7.59 -20.55 -0.28
N THR A 45 6.76 -21.08 0.63
CA THR A 45 5.37 -21.38 0.30
C THR A 45 4.59 -20.06 0.36
N THR A 46 3.98 -19.69 -0.76
CA THR A 46 2.77 -18.87 -0.69
C THR A 46 1.77 -19.78 0.03
N GLY A 47 1.45 -19.51 1.30
CA GLY A 47 0.52 -20.36 2.05
C GLY A 47 -0.81 -20.57 1.31
N SER A 48 -1.76 -21.34 1.88
CA SER A 48 -3.05 -21.69 1.24
C SER A 48 -3.97 -20.52 0.86
N LYS A 49 -3.51 -19.27 0.99
CA LYS A 49 -4.22 -18.07 0.58
C LYS A 49 -4.24 -18.01 -0.94
N VAL A 50 -5.44 -18.14 -1.48
CA VAL A 50 -5.73 -17.90 -2.90
C VAL A 50 -5.24 -16.51 -3.27
N THR A 51 -4.46 -16.42 -4.36
CA THR A 51 -3.98 -15.16 -4.91
C THR A 51 -5.17 -14.31 -5.33
N GLY A 52 -5.38 -13.17 -4.67
CA GLY A 52 -6.46 -12.24 -4.99
C GLY A 52 -6.91 -11.42 -3.79
N PRO A 53 -7.79 -10.43 -4.01
CA PRO A 53 -8.35 -9.63 -2.94
C PRO A 53 -9.24 -10.51 -2.06
N GLN A 54 -9.01 -10.46 -0.75
CA GLN A 54 -9.80 -11.19 0.25
C GLN A 54 -11.00 -10.33 0.63
N ILE A 55 -12.09 -10.49 -0.12
CA ILE A 55 -13.31 -9.68 0.03
C ILE A 55 -14.38 -10.51 0.74
N PRO A 56 -15.18 -9.92 1.65
CA PRO A 56 -16.31 -10.60 2.25
C PRO A 56 -17.29 -11.14 1.19
N VAL A 57 -17.87 -12.32 1.46
CA VAL A 57 -18.81 -13.00 0.55
C VAL A 57 -20.05 -12.15 0.24
N PHE A 58 -20.39 -11.22 1.12
CA PHE A 58 -21.58 -10.36 1.02
C PHE A 58 -21.37 -9.05 0.24
N CYS A 59 -20.28 -8.94 -0.53
CA CYS A 59 -19.99 -7.78 -1.36
C CYS A 59 -20.41 -8.05 -2.81
N SER A 60 -21.68 -7.86 -3.13
CA SER A 60 -22.24 -8.16 -4.46
C SER A 60 -22.50 -6.91 -5.31
N THR A 61 -22.63 -5.73 -4.70
CA THR A 61 -22.92 -4.49 -5.42
C THR A 61 -21.69 -3.58 -5.52
N PRO A 62 -21.55 -2.78 -6.60
CA PRO A 62 -20.46 -1.81 -6.72
C PRO A 62 -20.37 -0.85 -5.52
N LEU A 63 -21.51 -0.48 -4.93
CA LEU A 63 -21.56 0.36 -3.74
C LEU A 63 -20.94 -0.34 -2.52
N GLN A 64 -21.22 -1.62 -2.32
CA GLN A 64 -20.62 -2.41 -1.25
C GLN A 64 -19.11 -2.53 -1.42
N PHE A 65 -18.61 -2.68 -2.66
CA PHE A 65 -17.16 -2.69 -2.92
C PHE A 65 -16.53 -1.34 -2.57
N PHE A 66 -17.20 -0.24 -2.92
CA PHE A 66 -16.72 1.10 -2.58
C PHE A 66 -16.65 1.31 -1.06
N GLN A 67 -17.62 0.81 -0.31
CA GLN A 67 -17.66 0.89 1.15
C GLN A 67 -16.51 0.15 1.86
N LEU A 68 -15.82 -0.78 1.18
CA LEU A 68 -14.60 -1.40 1.71
C LEU A 68 -13.46 -0.39 1.88
N PHE A 69 -13.39 0.60 1.00
CA PHE A 69 -12.38 1.66 1.03
C PHE A 69 -12.86 2.87 1.84
N PHE A 70 -14.14 3.23 1.69
CA PHE A 70 -14.77 4.34 2.40
C PHE A 70 -15.68 3.80 3.49
N THR A 71 -15.07 3.43 4.62
CA THR A 71 -15.78 2.94 5.80
C THR A 71 -16.54 4.08 6.51
N GLU A 72 -17.40 3.74 7.47
CA GLU A 72 -18.18 4.76 8.22
C GLU A 72 -17.28 5.77 8.95
N LYS A 73 -16.12 5.35 9.44
CA LYS A 73 -15.20 6.22 10.19
C LYS A 73 -14.71 7.45 9.40
N PRO A 74 -14.10 7.29 8.21
CA PRO A 74 -13.67 8.43 7.41
C PRO A 74 -14.86 9.28 6.95
N ILE A 75 -16.00 8.69 6.62
CA ILE A 75 -17.21 9.44 6.23
C ILE A 75 -17.68 10.33 7.39
N ARG A 76 -17.82 9.77 8.60
CA ARG A 76 -18.21 10.52 9.81
C ARG A 76 -17.26 11.67 10.09
N LYS A 77 -15.96 11.42 9.93
CA LYS A 77 -14.95 12.45 10.14
C LYS A 77 -15.10 13.59 9.13
N ILE A 78 -15.27 13.27 7.85
CA ILE A 78 -15.50 14.27 6.79
C ILE A 78 -16.74 15.10 7.11
N VAL A 79 -17.87 14.47 7.47
CA VAL A 79 -19.10 15.19 7.82
C VAL A 79 -18.87 16.13 9.01
N SER A 80 -18.26 15.61 10.08
CA SER A 80 -18.02 16.40 11.30
C SER A 80 -17.10 17.61 11.07
N GLU A 81 -16.00 17.43 10.33
CA GLU A 81 -15.06 18.51 10.03
C GLU A 81 -15.67 19.53 9.08
N THR A 82 -16.48 19.07 8.12
CA THR A 82 -17.19 19.95 7.18
C THR A 82 -18.17 20.86 7.92
N ASN A 83 -19.01 20.29 8.79
CA ASN A 83 -19.99 21.06 9.56
C ASN A 83 -19.29 22.01 10.54
N LYS A 84 -18.23 21.54 11.21
CA LYS A 84 -17.42 22.39 12.09
C LYS A 84 -16.78 23.56 11.36
N TYR A 85 -16.21 23.31 10.18
CA TYR A 85 -15.62 24.36 9.34
C TYR A 85 -16.69 25.39 8.92
N ALA A 86 -17.84 24.91 8.42
CA ALA A 86 -18.93 25.79 8.01
C ALA A 86 -19.43 26.66 9.18
N ALA A 87 -19.65 26.06 10.35
CA ALA A 87 -20.06 26.79 11.55
C ALA A 87 -19.05 27.89 11.94
N ASN A 88 -17.75 27.61 11.88
CA ASN A 88 -16.71 28.60 12.14
C ASN A 88 -16.75 29.77 11.13
N ILE A 89 -16.94 29.48 9.85
CA ILE A 89 -17.04 30.52 8.82
C ILE A 89 -18.29 31.38 9.02
N LEU A 90 -19.42 30.76 9.37
CA LEU A 90 -20.67 31.47 9.64
C LEU A 90 -20.58 32.38 10.88
N ALA A 91 -19.83 31.95 11.90
CA ALA A 91 -19.63 32.73 13.12
C ALA A 91 -18.67 33.91 12.95
N ILE A 92 -17.60 33.74 12.16
CA ILE A 92 -16.52 34.74 12.03
C ILE A 92 -16.85 35.79 10.96
N LYS A 93 -17.53 35.40 9.88
CA LYS A 93 -17.68 36.25 8.70
C LYS A 93 -18.92 37.13 8.82
N ASN A 94 -18.77 38.43 8.56
CA ASN A 94 -19.92 39.31 8.36
C ASN A 94 -20.58 39.00 7.01
N ILE A 95 -21.54 38.08 7.04
CA ILE A 95 -22.19 37.56 5.85
C ILE A 95 -23.29 38.52 5.39
N SER A 96 -23.16 38.99 4.14
CA SER A 96 -24.18 39.81 3.47
C SER A 96 -25.57 39.15 3.52
N LYS A 97 -26.62 39.97 3.59
CA LYS A 97 -28.02 39.51 3.69
C LYS A 97 -28.42 38.54 2.58
N TYR A 98 -27.84 38.66 1.39
CA TYR A 98 -28.16 37.86 0.20
C TYR A 98 -27.11 36.79 -0.11
N SER A 99 -26.20 36.51 0.82
CA SER A 99 -25.15 35.52 0.60
C SER A 99 -25.68 34.09 0.68
N ILE A 100 -25.22 33.24 -0.25
CA ILE A 100 -25.52 31.81 -0.29
C ILE A 100 -25.09 31.11 1.01
N TRP A 101 -24.09 31.62 1.71
CA TRP A 101 -23.66 31.10 3.01
C TRP A 101 -24.78 31.09 4.05
N LYS A 102 -25.77 31.99 3.96
CA LYS A 102 -26.93 31.96 4.88
C LYS A 102 -27.89 30.81 4.61
N THR A 103 -27.82 30.20 3.43
CA THR A 103 -28.60 29.01 3.06
C THR A 103 -27.87 27.71 3.36
N TRP A 104 -26.65 27.79 3.93
CA TRP A 104 -25.89 26.60 4.30
C TRP A 104 -26.64 25.79 5.36
N THR A 105 -26.65 24.48 5.17
CA THR A 105 -27.22 23.51 6.11
C THR A 105 -26.19 22.43 6.39
N ASP A 106 -26.26 21.84 7.57
CA ASP A 106 -25.34 20.80 7.97
C ASP A 106 -25.45 19.58 7.05
N VAL A 107 -24.28 19.06 6.67
CA VAL A 107 -24.16 17.83 5.90
C VAL A 107 -24.52 16.66 6.80
N ASN A 108 -25.32 15.73 6.28
CA ASN A 108 -25.71 14.51 6.99
C ASN A 108 -25.28 13.27 6.19
N GLU A 109 -24.96 12.20 6.90
CA GLU A 109 -24.84 10.87 6.30
C GLU A 109 -26.24 10.42 5.91
N THR A 110 -26.57 10.50 4.62
CA THR A 110 -27.85 9.97 4.14
C THR A 110 -27.80 8.44 4.22
N LYS A 111 -28.86 7.88 4.80
CA LYS A 111 -29.06 6.45 5.02
C LYS A 111 -29.84 5.83 3.88
#